data_AF-A0A258HFB5-F1
#
_entry.id   AF-A0A258HFB5-F1
#
_cell.length_a   1.000
_cell.length_b   1.000
_cell.length_c   1.000
_cell.angle_alpha   90.00
_cell.angle_beta   90.00
_cell.angle_gamma   90.00
#
_symmetry.space_group_name_H-M   'P 1'
#
loop_
_entity.id
_entity.type
_entity.pdbx_description
1 polymer ?
#
loop_
_entity_poly.entity_id
_entity_poly.type
_entity_poly.pdbx_seq_one_letter_code
_entity_poly.pdbx_strand_id
1 'polypeptide(L)'
;MTRVERIAAARAAALDALTGAAGGDSLCTLARERLPAAKYHEGAVAALGEALRAEQSGAPAPRAETWGAVFATRAESDIGWRAYLVGGRDALAALAAEPVAR
;
A
#
# COMPACT_ATOMS: atom_id res chain seq x y z
N MET A 1 -18.21 5.70 9.28
CA MET A 1 -16.96 6.11 8.61
C MET A 1 -17.15 6.01 7.11
N THR A 2 -17.06 7.12 6.38
CA THR A 2 -17.16 7.18 4.92
C THR A 2 -15.99 6.46 4.26
N ARG A 3 -16.10 6.10 2.98
CA ARG A 3 -15.01 5.47 2.23
C ARG A 3 -13.75 6.33 2.21
N VAL A 4 -13.89 7.65 2.06
CA VAL A 4 -12.79 8.62 2.12
C VAL A 4 -12.11 8.60 3.50
N GLU A 5 -12.89 8.64 4.58
CA GLU A 5 -12.34 8.57 5.95
C GLU A 5 -11.59 7.25 6.20
N ARG A 6 -12.10 6.13 5.69
CA ARG A 6 -11.42 4.82 5.80
C ARG A 6 -10.07 4.82 5.09
N ILE A 7 -10.02 5.31 3.85
CA ILE A 7 -8.77 5.36 3.07
C ILE A 7 -7.78 6.32 3.73
N ALA A 8 -8.25 7.47 4.22
CA ALA A 8 -7.41 8.42 4.94
C ALA A 8 -6.82 7.82 6.22
N ALA A 9 -7.63 7.10 7.02
CA ALA A 9 -7.17 6.41 8.22
C ALA A 9 -6.15 5.31 7.91
N ALA A 10 -6.42 4.49 6.89
CA ALA A 10 -5.48 3.46 6.44
C ALA A 10 -4.15 4.07 5.96
N ARG A 11 -4.22 5.20 5.24
CA ARG A 11 -3.03 5.90 4.74
C ARG A 11 -2.22 6.52 5.89
N ALA A 12 -2.88 7.07 6.89
CA ALA A 12 -2.21 7.59 8.09
C ALA A 12 -1.48 6.47 8.84
N ALA A 13 -2.15 5.33 9.08
CA ALA A 13 -1.53 4.17 9.71
C ALA A 13 -0.32 3.63 8.92
N ALA A 14 -0.39 3.60 7.58
CA ALA A 14 0.74 3.21 6.74
C ALA A 14 1.91 4.21 6.83
N LEU A 15 1.62 5.51 6.95
CA LEU A 15 2.63 6.55 7.12
C LEU A 15 3.32 6.44 8.48
N ASP A 16 2.56 6.20 9.56
CA ASP A 16 3.13 5.98 10.89
C ASP A 16 4.04 4.74 10.91
N ALA A 17 3.61 3.65 10.27
CA ALA A 17 4.43 2.45 10.12
C ALA A 17 5.70 2.70 9.29
N LEU A 18 5.61 3.50 8.22
CA LEU A 18 6.77 3.93 7.42
C LEU A 18 7.77 4.72 8.27
N THR A 19 7.29 5.71 9.03
CA THR A 19 8.13 6.51 9.93
C THR A 19 8.81 5.65 10.99
N GLY A 20 8.10 4.67 11.56
CA GLY A 20 8.68 3.72 12.51
C GLY A 20 9.75 2.81 11.88
N ALA A 21 9.52 2.33 10.66
CA ALA A 21 10.45 1.44 9.96
C ALA A 21 11.71 2.15 9.44
N ALA A 22 11.60 3.42 9.02
CA ALA A 22 12.74 4.20 8.55
C ALA A 22 13.82 4.47 9.63
N GLY A 23 13.46 4.29 10.92
CA GLY A 23 14.39 4.39 12.05
C GLY A 23 15.34 3.19 12.21
N GLY A 24 15.15 2.11 11.44
CA GLY A 24 16.03 0.95 11.44
C GLY A 24 15.73 0.03 10.25
N ASP A 25 16.54 0.13 9.19
CA ASP A 25 16.46 -0.68 7.95
C ASP A 25 16.69 -2.18 8.24
N SER A 26 15.66 -2.83 8.77
CA SER A 26 15.63 -4.28 9.03
C SER A 26 14.60 -4.94 8.10
N LEU A 27 14.91 -6.18 7.70
CA LEU A 27 13.94 -7.03 7.01
C LEU A 27 12.87 -7.47 8.01
N CYS A 28 11.60 -7.23 7.69
CA CYS A 28 10.47 -7.71 8.47
C CYS A 28 9.74 -8.82 7.70
N THR A 29 9.09 -9.73 8.43
CA THR A 29 8.16 -10.69 7.82
C THR A 29 6.86 -9.95 7.52
N LEU A 30 6.63 -9.61 6.26
CA LEU A 30 5.48 -8.88 5.73
C LEU A 30 4.91 -9.66 4.55
N ALA A 31 3.59 -9.76 4.43
CA ALA A 31 2.94 -10.58 3.39
C ALA A 31 3.45 -12.04 3.34
N ARG A 32 3.89 -12.59 4.48
CA ARG A 32 4.55 -13.91 4.60
C ARG A 32 5.91 -14.01 3.90
N GLU A 33 6.51 -12.89 3.53
CA GLU A 33 7.84 -12.78 2.93
C GLU A 33 8.77 -11.90 3.78
N ARG A 34 10.10 -12.08 3.68
CA ARG A 34 11.06 -11.16 4.33
C ARG A 34 11.37 -9.99 3.40
N LEU A 35 10.86 -8.81 3.73
CA LEU A 35 10.94 -7.62 2.88
C LEU A 35 11.43 -6.39 3.67
N PRO A 36 12.09 -5.41 3.01
CA PRO A 36 12.37 -4.11 3.60
C PRO A 36 11.07 -3.41 4.02
N ALA A 37 10.87 -3.24 5.32
CA ALA A 37 9.62 -2.72 5.87
C ALA A 37 9.33 -1.29 5.42
N ALA A 38 10.34 -0.44 5.37
CA ALA A 38 10.20 0.94 4.89
C ALA A 38 9.65 0.97 3.45
N LYS A 39 10.22 0.18 2.53
CA LYS A 39 9.74 0.12 1.15
C LYS A 39 8.33 -0.47 1.02
N TYR A 40 8.00 -1.46 1.83
CA TYR A 40 6.64 -1.99 1.90
C TYR A 40 5.62 -0.91 2.31
N HIS A 41 5.88 -0.19 3.40
CA HIS A 41 4.96 0.86 3.88
C HIS A 41 4.94 2.09 2.95
N GLU A 42 6.05 2.42 2.28
CA GLU A 42 6.10 3.44 1.22
C GLU A 42 5.13 3.09 0.08
N GLY A 43 5.13 1.83 -0.36
CA GLY A 43 4.18 1.32 -1.35
C GLY A 43 2.73 1.44 -0.92
N ALA A 44 2.43 1.06 0.33
CA ALA A 44 1.10 1.21 0.91
C ALA A 44 0.63 2.68 0.92
N VAL A 45 1.48 3.61 1.37
CA VAL A 45 1.17 5.05 1.39
C VAL A 45 0.90 5.60 0.00
N ALA A 46 1.67 5.17 -1.00
CA ALA A 46 1.49 5.60 -2.39
C ALA A 46 0.17 5.10 -2.98
N ALA A 47 -0.11 3.79 -2.85
CA ALA A 47 -1.33 3.17 -3.37
C ALA A 47 -2.59 3.76 -2.73
N LEU A 48 -2.58 3.94 -1.40
CA LEU A 48 -3.69 4.55 -0.67
C LEU A 48 -3.87 6.03 -1.02
N GLY A 49 -2.78 6.75 -1.32
CA GLY A 49 -2.84 8.12 -1.81
C GLY A 49 -3.49 8.24 -3.19
N GLU A 50 -3.23 7.30 -4.09
CA GLU A 50 -3.91 7.20 -5.38
C GLU A 50 -5.40 6.88 -5.22
N ALA A 51 -5.73 5.90 -4.36
CA ALA A 51 -7.13 5.56 -4.06
C ALA A 51 -7.89 6.74 -3.45
N LEU A 52 -7.27 7.48 -2.53
CA LEU A 52 -7.89 8.65 -1.91
C LEU A 52 -8.23 9.72 -2.94
N ARG A 53 -7.30 10.04 -3.85
CA ARG A 53 -7.51 11.00 -4.94
C ARG A 53 -8.60 10.54 -5.90
N ALA A 54 -8.64 9.25 -6.22
CA ALA A 54 -9.68 8.69 -7.08
C ALA A 54 -11.07 8.86 -6.46
N GLU A 55 -11.24 8.49 -5.19
CA GLU A 55 -12.53 8.65 -4.50
C GLU A 55 -12.98 10.10 -4.38
N GLN A 56 -12.05 11.02 -4.07
CA GLN A 56 -12.35 12.45 -3.99
C GLN A 56 -12.76 13.06 -5.34
N SER A 57 -12.29 12.50 -6.45
CA SER A 57 -12.61 12.95 -7.80
C SER A 57 -13.74 12.16 -8.46
N GLY A 58 -14.32 11.17 -7.78
CA GLY A 58 -15.33 10.26 -8.35
C GLY A 58 -14.77 9.31 -9.43
N ALA A 59 -13.45 9.15 -9.49
CA ALA A 59 -12.78 8.23 -10.41
C ALA A 59 -12.68 6.82 -9.80
N PRO A 60 -12.55 5.77 -10.63
CA PRO A 60 -12.33 4.42 -10.12
C PRO A 60 -11.01 4.32 -9.33
N ALA A 61 -11.07 3.75 -8.13
CA ALA A 61 -9.87 3.44 -7.35
C ALA A 61 -8.97 2.42 -8.07
N PRO A 62 -7.64 2.47 -7.88
CA PRO A 62 -6.73 1.50 -8.46
C PRO A 62 -7.04 0.08 -7.97
N ARG A 63 -6.99 -0.88 -8.89
CA ARG A 63 -7.17 -2.31 -8.60
C ARG A 63 -5.87 -2.91 -8.07
N ALA A 64 -5.96 -3.65 -6.97
CA ALA A 64 -4.80 -4.25 -6.29
C ALA A 64 -3.97 -5.13 -7.24
N GLU A 65 -4.60 -5.93 -8.09
CA GLU A 65 -3.91 -6.93 -8.93
C GLU A 65 -3.03 -6.28 -10.00
N THR A 66 -3.41 -5.08 -10.45
CA THR A 66 -2.72 -4.37 -11.54
C THR A 66 -1.93 -3.15 -11.07
N TRP A 67 -2.04 -2.78 -9.79
CA TRP A 67 -1.36 -1.61 -9.27
C TRP A 67 0.16 -1.77 -9.40
N GLY A 68 0.80 -0.72 -9.91
CA GLY A 68 2.24 -0.68 -10.15
C GLY A 68 2.77 -1.66 -11.21
N ALA A 69 1.93 -2.18 -12.12
CA ALA A 69 2.38 -3.12 -13.16
C ALA A 69 3.55 -2.60 -14.01
N VAL A 70 3.63 -1.28 -14.21
CA VAL A 70 4.75 -0.62 -14.90
C VAL A 70 6.11 -0.80 -14.22
N PHE A 71 6.13 -1.19 -12.94
CA PHE A 71 7.35 -1.46 -12.17
C PHE A 71 7.63 -2.95 -11.99
N ALA A 72 6.83 -3.85 -12.59
CA ALA A 72 6.97 -5.30 -12.41
C ALA A 72 8.39 -5.79 -12.74
N THR A 73 8.97 -5.37 -13.88
CA THR A 73 10.33 -5.74 -14.27
C THR A 73 11.39 -5.26 -13.27
N ARG A 74 11.17 -4.12 -12.60
CA ARG A 74 12.11 -3.64 -11.55
C ARG A 74 12.01 -4.50 -10.29
N ALA A 75 10.79 -4.93 -9.92
CA ALA A 75 10.56 -5.79 -8.77
C ALA A 75 11.11 -7.22 -8.95
N GLU A 76 11.43 -7.64 -10.17
CA GLU A 76 12.12 -8.92 -10.42
C GLU A 76 13.57 -8.88 -9.93
N SER A 77 14.26 -7.76 -10.11
CA SER A 77 15.69 -7.61 -9.78
C SER A 77 15.99 -6.79 -8.51
N ASP A 78 15.02 -6.05 -7.98
CA ASP A 78 15.19 -5.17 -6.82
C ASP A 78 14.17 -5.48 -5.71
N ILE A 79 14.68 -5.88 -4.54
CA ILE A 79 13.86 -6.25 -3.37
C ILE A 79 13.09 -5.06 -2.79
N GLY A 80 13.59 -3.84 -2.94
CA GLY A 80 12.90 -2.62 -2.54
C GLY A 80 11.71 -2.34 -3.46
N TRP A 81 11.88 -2.47 -4.77
CA TRP A 81 10.76 -2.38 -5.71
C TRP A 81 9.74 -3.50 -5.50
N ARG A 82 10.20 -4.72 -5.19
CA ARG A 82 9.30 -5.82 -4.80
C ARG A 82 8.50 -5.47 -3.56
N ALA A 83 9.16 -5.03 -2.48
CA ALA A 83 8.49 -4.64 -1.24
C ALA A 83 7.46 -3.52 -1.47
N TYR A 84 7.84 -2.49 -2.25
CA TYR A 84 6.96 -1.39 -2.64
C TYR A 84 5.70 -1.90 -3.36
N LEU A 85 5.84 -2.80 -4.34
CA LEU A 85 4.68 -3.36 -5.03
C LEU A 85 3.81 -4.21 -4.10
N VAL A 86 4.41 -5.09 -3.30
CA VAL A 86 3.66 -5.95 -2.37
C VAL A 86 2.85 -5.10 -1.38
N GLY A 87 3.48 -4.10 -0.75
CA GLY A 87 2.81 -3.27 0.24
C GLY A 87 1.67 -2.42 -0.31
N GLY A 88 1.83 -1.88 -1.53
CA GLY A 88 0.74 -1.16 -2.17
C GLY A 88 -0.43 -2.06 -2.56
N ARG A 89 -0.15 -3.27 -3.05
CA ARG A 89 -1.20 -4.24 -3.43
C ARG A 89 -1.95 -4.79 -2.22
N ASP A 90 -1.25 -5.13 -1.15
CA ASP A 90 -1.85 -5.57 0.10
C ASP A 90 -2.79 -4.50 0.68
N ALA A 91 -2.34 -3.23 0.69
CA ALA A 91 -3.15 -2.12 1.18
C ALA A 91 -4.45 -1.93 0.38
N LEU A 92 -4.38 -2.03 -0.95
CA LEU A 92 -5.57 -1.96 -1.82
C LEU A 92 -6.48 -3.18 -1.66
N ALA A 93 -5.91 -4.38 -1.51
CA ALA A 93 -6.67 -5.59 -1.28
C ALA A 93 -7.43 -5.54 0.06
N ALA A 94 -6.80 -5.03 1.11
CA ALA A 94 -7.45 -4.84 2.42
C ALA A 94 -8.65 -3.87 2.33
N LEU A 95 -8.54 -2.78 1.58
CA LEU A 95 -9.65 -1.85 1.34
C LEU A 95 -10.83 -2.50 0.59
N ALA A 96 -10.56 -3.48 -0.28
CA ALA A 96 -11.57 -4.20 -1.04
C ALA A 96 -12.22 -5.34 -0.25
N ALA A 97 -11.50 -5.95 0.69
CA ALA A 97 -11.95 -7.07 1.49
C ALA A 97 -12.90 -6.68 2.65
N GLU A 98 -12.91 -5.43 3.09
CA GLU A 98 -13.82 -4.98 4.14
C GLU A 98 -15.25 -4.74 3.62
N PRO A 99 -16.27 -5.45 4.13
CA PRO A 99 -17.65 -5.24 3.72
C PRO A 99 -18.11 -3.83 4.09
N VAL A 100 -18.81 -3.18 3.16
CA VAL A 100 -19.63 -2.01 3.48
C VAL A 100 -20.71 -2.52 4.45
N ALA A 101 -20.65 -2.10 5.71
CA ALA A 101 -21.76 -2.30 6.64
C ALA A 101 -23.03 -1.74 5.96
N ARG A 102 -23.98 -2.63 5.67
CA ARG A 102 -25.29 -2.29 5.11
C ARG A 102 -26.11 -1.50 6.11
#